data_AF-A0A383W2W7-F1
#
_entry.id   AF-A0A383W2W7-F1
#
_cell.length_a   1.000
_cell.length_b   1.000
_cell.length_c   1.000
_cell.angle_alpha   90.00
_cell.angle_beta   90.00
_cell.angle_gamma   90.00
#
_symmetry.space_group_name_H-M   'P 1'
#
loop_
_entity.id
_entity.type
_entity.pdbx_description
1 polymer ?
#
loop_
_entity_poly.entity_id
_entity_poly.type
_entity_poly.pdbx_seq_one_letter_code
_entity_poly.pdbx_strand_id
1 'polypeptide(L)'
;MQPVCLHQAGRRRASQLHAAAAARPDNNATQATDAVTRLYAALNARDAAAISGCLAADVAYENLAIADSLAGNTAVTSFFVESLAAVPREAAFELETVAGAAGSAVTVVWRLVLPSSQALLSRGIALYTLQPGSGCIAAVTECHEHPVKLSYSQLLLVRPLVAGLAGPLPAVLPGLQEVSRGLQQGVDSLLQPLADLVAPPSSSSSSSSGSTFSTLSSSGNSQASAASAAAARSPLQPMQPAAAASSVQQRAAARVAAAKARRLSAAGAGGGSGAASSRQGPAEGSGAAGSAAAAAAAAAAAAKPEDFSGLWVKDAARSDLSGYEAMLDVLGLSGMQKVTARLIEGVEIQQTSLKFTVSFVTVVPFFKVTEEVPLNGGSTQQRRRDLRQGQQSAAARTVASAEQRGVLVEMAWGAPLAGTLTELYSLLPDGSMTVTAETRIGSKQAKAVTVYKRAAGSREALLADSRRRNGSVGDVLRKQRDQGLSV
;
A
#
# COMPACT_ATOMS: atom_id res chain seq x y z
N MET A 1 18.88 -70.87 13.86
CA MET A 1 18.35 -70.85 12.48
C MET A 1 18.01 -69.41 12.12
N GLN A 2 18.56 -68.86 11.04
CA GLN A 2 18.35 -67.46 10.62
C GLN A 2 17.71 -67.42 9.22
N PRO A 3 16.83 -66.44 8.94
CA PRO A 3 16.51 -66.02 7.59
C PRO A 3 17.24 -64.72 7.23
N VAL A 4 18.18 -64.79 6.27
CA VAL A 4 18.81 -63.61 5.64
C VAL A 4 18.64 -63.74 4.13
N CYS A 5 17.51 -63.28 3.59
CA CYS A 5 17.27 -63.18 2.15
C CYS A 5 16.08 -62.26 1.84
N LEU A 6 16.32 -60.93 1.76
CA LEU A 6 15.37 -59.95 1.16
C LEU A 6 15.98 -58.56 0.92
N HIS A 7 17.02 -58.16 1.66
CA HIS A 7 17.58 -56.81 1.60
C HIS A 7 18.51 -56.49 0.40
N GLN A 8 18.90 -57.48 -0.43
CA GLN A 8 19.80 -57.23 -1.58
C GLN A 8 19.06 -56.90 -2.90
N ALA A 9 17.79 -57.27 -3.06
CA ALA A 9 17.06 -57.04 -4.31
C ALA A 9 16.71 -55.55 -4.55
N GLY A 10 16.42 -54.79 -3.49
CA GLY A 10 16.03 -53.38 -3.59
C GLY A 10 17.16 -52.44 -4.02
N ARG A 11 18.40 -52.69 -3.59
CA ARG A 11 19.53 -51.78 -3.86
C ARG A 11 19.97 -51.78 -5.33
N ARG A 12 19.88 -52.92 -6.03
CA ARG A 12 20.31 -53.00 -7.44
C ARG A 12 19.39 -52.24 -8.41
N ARG A 13 18.08 -52.15 -8.14
CA ARG A 13 17.15 -51.32 -8.94
C ARG A 13 17.38 -49.82 -8.76
N ALA A 14 17.69 -49.36 -7.55
CA ALA A 14 18.03 -47.95 -7.31
C ALA A 14 19.30 -47.53 -8.05
N SER A 15 20.35 -48.36 -8.04
CA SER A 15 21.60 -48.07 -8.76
C SER A 15 21.44 -48.12 -10.29
N GLN A 16 20.58 -48.98 -10.84
CA GLN A 16 20.32 -49.01 -12.29
C GLN A 16 19.47 -47.83 -12.77
N LEU A 17 18.55 -47.31 -11.95
CA LEU A 17 17.77 -46.10 -12.29
C LEU A 17 18.58 -44.80 -12.22
N HIS A 18 19.63 -44.72 -11.39
CA HIS A 18 20.58 -43.60 -11.45
C HIS A 18 21.57 -43.69 -12.63
N ALA A 19 21.94 -44.90 -13.06
CA ALA A 19 22.90 -45.09 -14.16
C ALA A 19 22.30 -44.90 -15.56
N ALA A 20 20.98 -45.00 -15.73
CA ALA A 20 20.30 -44.85 -17.02
C ALA A 20 19.94 -43.40 -17.38
N ALA A 21 20.15 -42.44 -16.46
CA ALA A 21 19.84 -41.02 -16.64
C ALA A 21 21.07 -40.17 -17.06
N ALA A 22 22.10 -40.79 -17.64
CA ALA A 22 23.13 -40.09 -18.41
C ALA A 22 22.57 -39.62 -19.77
N ALA A 23 21.49 -38.86 -19.71
CA ALA A 23 20.87 -38.23 -20.88
C ALA A 23 21.83 -37.19 -21.47
N ARG A 24 21.67 -36.91 -22.78
CA ARG A 24 22.33 -35.76 -23.41
C ARG A 24 22.00 -34.49 -22.60
N PRO A 25 22.93 -33.53 -22.45
CA PRO A 25 22.56 -32.23 -21.92
C PRO A 25 21.43 -31.65 -22.78
N ASP A 26 20.29 -31.36 -22.16
CA ASP A 26 19.22 -30.64 -22.83
C ASP A 26 19.75 -29.24 -23.15
N ASN A 27 20.11 -29.00 -24.41
CA ASN A 27 20.63 -27.71 -24.88
C ASN A 27 19.74 -26.54 -24.43
N ASN A 28 18.43 -26.77 -24.32
CA ASN A 28 17.44 -25.80 -23.85
C ASN A 28 17.66 -25.38 -22.37
N ALA A 29 18.07 -26.31 -21.49
CA ALA A 29 18.33 -26.01 -20.08
C ALA A 29 19.64 -25.21 -19.91
N THR A 30 20.65 -25.49 -20.74
CA THR A 30 21.87 -24.67 -20.84
C THR A 30 21.52 -23.27 -21.35
N GLN A 31 20.77 -23.17 -22.46
CA GLN A 31 20.32 -21.89 -23.02
C GLN A 31 19.51 -21.05 -22.03
N ALA A 32 18.65 -21.69 -21.23
CA ALA A 32 17.88 -21.04 -20.16
C ALA A 32 18.78 -20.47 -19.06
N THR A 33 19.76 -21.25 -18.61
CA THR A 33 20.77 -20.82 -17.64
C THR A 33 21.58 -19.64 -18.16
N ASP A 34 22.01 -19.67 -19.43
CA ASP A 34 22.79 -18.60 -20.05
C ASP A 34 21.96 -17.31 -20.21
N ALA A 35 20.68 -17.41 -20.57
CA ALA A 35 19.78 -16.25 -20.70
C ALA A 35 19.55 -15.54 -19.37
N VAL A 36 19.33 -16.30 -18.29
CA VAL A 36 19.25 -15.75 -16.93
C VAL A 36 20.58 -15.13 -16.52
N THR A 37 21.71 -15.79 -16.77
CA THR A 37 23.03 -15.26 -16.40
C THR A 37 23.32 -13.93 -17.11
N ARG A 38 22.93 -13.80 -18.39
CA ARG A 38 22.98 -12.52 -19.13
C ARG A 38 22.08 -11.45 -18.51
N LEU A 39 20.84 -11.78 -18.15
CA LEU A 39 19.93 -10.83 -17.50
C LEU A 39 20.52 -10.32 -16.17
N TYR A 40 21.05 -11.20 -15.32
CA TYR A 40 21.64 -10.80 -14.04
C TYR A 40 22.93 -9.97 -14.22
N ALA A 41 23.74 -10.27 -15.24
CA ALA A 41 24.87 -9.42 -15.61
C ALA A 41 24.40 -8.02 -16.06
N ALA A 42 23.32 -7.93 -16.86
CA ALA A 42 22.74 -6.66 -17.30
C ALA A 42 22.12 -5.85 -16.15
N LEU A 43 21.43 -6.51 -15.21
CA LEU A 43 20.91 -5.89 -13.98
C LEU A 43 22.04 -5.30 -13.13
N ASN A 44 23.13 -6.04 -12.94
CA ASN A 44 24.31 -5.59 -12.19
C ASN A 44 25.06 -4.46 -12.91
N ALA A 45 25.15 -4.50 -14.24
CA ALA A 45 25.68 -3.42 -15.07
C ALA A 45 24.76 -2.18 -15.11
N ARG A 46 23.47 -2.34 -14.74
CA ARG A 46 22.39 -1.34 -14.84
C ARG A 46 22.17 -0.86 -16.28
N ASP A 47 22.37 -1.77 -17.22
CA ASP A 47 22.25 -1.52 -18.67
C ASP A 47 20.83 -1.84 -19.14
N ALA A 48 20.02 -0.80 -19.32
CA ALA A 48 18.64 -0.91 -19.79
C ALA A 48 18.52 -1.56 -21.18
N ALA A 49 19.50 -1.37 -22.07
CA ALA A 49 19.48 -1.94 -23.41
C ALA A 49 19.81 -3.44 -23.35
N ALA A 50 20.78 -3.84 -22.54
CA ALA A 50 21.10 -5.25 -22.31
C ALA A 50 19.97 -5.99 -21.55
N ILE A 51 19.28 -5.33 -20.60
CA ILE A 51 18.08 -5.87 -19.95
C ILE A 51 16.99 -6.12 -20.99
N SER A 52 16.62 -5.09 -21.77
CA SER A 52 15.61 -5.20 -22.83
C SER A 52 15.94 -6.29 -23.84
N GLY A 53 17.21 -6.41 -24.26
CA GLY A 53 17.69 -7.46 -25.18
C GLY A 53 17.66 -8.89 -24.62
N CYS A 54 17.49 -9.08 -23.30
CA CYS A 54 17.28 -10.41 -22.72
C CYS A 54 15.81 -10.85 -22.69
N LEU A 55 14.87 -9.93 -22.90
CA LEU A 55 13.43 -10.15 -22.74
C LEU A 55 12.73 -10.28 -24.10
N ALA A 56 11.73 -11.18 -24.20
CA ALA A 56 10.87 -11.27 -25.38
C ALA A 56 10.02 -10.01 -25.54
N ALA A 57 9.52 -9.75 -26.76
CA ALA A 57 8.67 -8.58 -27.04
C ALA A 57 7.38 -8.60 -26.19
N ASP A 58 6.81 -9.79 -26.03
CA ASP A 58 5.57 -10.13 -25.33
C ASP A 58 5.79 -10.67 -23.91
N VAL A 59 6.96 -10.37 -23.30
CA VAL A 59 7.32 -10.91 -21.96
C VAL A 59 6.25 -10.62 -20.90
N ALA A 60 5.89 -11.65 -20.12
CA ALA A 60 5.07 -11.51 -18.92
C ALA A 60 5.96 -11.47 -17.67
N TYR A 61 5.63 -10.60 -16.72
CA TYR A 61 6.27 -10.53 -15.41
C TYR A 61 5.20 -10.55 -14.31
N GLU A 62 5.36 -11.42 -13.32
CA GLU A 62 4.42 -11.60 -12.21
C GLU A 62 5.19 -11.56 -10.88
N ASN A 63 4.74 -10.71 -9.95
CA ASN A 63 5.30 -10.63 -8.60
C ASN A 63 4.32 -11.18 -7.57
N LEU A 64 4.53 -12.44 -7.16
CA LEU A 64 3.69 -13.17 -6.23
C LEU A 64 3.65 -12.55 -4.83
N ALA A 65 4.62 -11.70 -4.48
CA ALA A 65 4.69 -11.04 -3.18
C ALA A 65 3.65 -9.92 -3.02
N ILE A 66 3.23 -9.31 -4.14
CA ILE A 66 2.32 -8.14 -4.17
C ILE A 66 1.10 -8.31 -5.08
N ALA A 67 0.97 -9.46 -5.76
CA ALA A 67 -0.08 -9.75 -6.75
C ALA A 67 -0.13 -8.72 -7.90
N ASP A 68 1.04 -8.31 -8.37
CA ASP A 68 1.22 -7.36 -9.47
C ASP A 68 1.69 -8.09 -10.74
N SER A 69 1.28 -7.59 -11.91
CA SER A 69 1.54 -8.23 -13.20
C SER A 69 1.78 -7.20 -14.30
N LEU A 70 2.88 -7.37 -15.04
CA LEU A 70 3.30 -6.52 -16.15
C LEU A 70 3.42 -7.35 -17.43
N ALA A 71 3.14 -6.73 -18.57
CA ALA A 71 3.22 -7.36 -19.88
C ALA A 71 3.93 -6.45 -20.90
N GLY A 72 4.76 -7.06 -21.74
CA GLY A 72 5.52 -6.40 -22.79
C GLY A 72 6.90 -5.92 -22.35
N ASN A 73 7.86 -6.02 -23.28
CA ASN A 73 9.29 -5.72 -23.04
C ASN A 73 9.52 -4.35 -22.39
N THR A 74 8.85 -3.31 -22.89
CA THR A 74 9.00 -1.93 -22.40
C THR A 74 8.58 -1.80 -20.93
N ALA A 75 7.43 -2.37 -20.54
CA ALA A 75 6.92 -2.27 -19.17
C ALA A 75 7.83 -3.00 -18.18
N VAL A 76 8.25 -4.23 -18.52
CA VAL A 76 9.14 -5.04 -17.68
C VAL A 76 10.54 -4.43 -17.59
N THR A 77 11.07 -3.86 -18.68
CA THR A 77 12.36 -3.15 -18.67
C THR A 77 12.30 -1.90 -17.79
N SER A 78 11.28 -1.07 -17.93
CA SER A 78 11.09 0.13 -17.09
C SER A 78 10.99 -0.24 -15.62
N PHE A 79 10.21 -1.28 -15.27
CA PHE A 79 10.13 -1.80 -13.90
C PHE A 79 11.50 -2.19 -13.34
N PHE A 80 12.33 -2.91 -14.10
CA PHE A 80 13.69 -3.26 -13.66
C PHE A 80 14.58 -2.01 -13.48
N VAL A 81 14.52 -1.05 -14.40
CA VAL A 81 15.31 0.19 -14.33
C VAL A 81 14.91 1.06 -13.13
N GLU A 82 13.61 1.23 -12.89
CA GLU A 82 13.07 1.96 -11.73
C GLU A 82 13.41 1.26 -10.41
N SER A 83 13.27 -0.07 -10.35
CA SER A 83 13.67 -0.88 -9.19
C SER A 83 15.16 -0.75 -8.90
N LEU A 84 16.01 -0.81 -9.94
CA LEU A 84 17.45 -0.60 -9.82
C LEU A 84 17.76 0.82 -9.32
N ALA A 85 17.00 1.85 -9.71
CA ALA A 85 17.22 3.22 -9.23
C ALA A 85 17.00 3.38 -7.71
N ALA A 86 16.21 2.50 -7.08
CA ALA A 86 16.04 2.45 -5.62
C ALA A 86 17.14 1.63 -4.89
N VAL A 87 17.84 0.75 -5.60
CA VAL A 87 18.90 -0.12 -5.06
C VAL A 87 20.26 0.60 -5.05
N PRO A 88 21.08 0.50 -3.98
CA PRO A 88 22.42 1.09 -3.93
C PRO A 88 23.30 0.69 -5.13
N ARG A 89 24.09 1.62 -5.67
CA ARG A 89 24.87 1.38 -6.91
C ARG A 89 25.91 0.28 -6.74
N GLU A 90 26.43 0.16 -5.53
CA GLU A 90 27.38 -0.86 -5.07
C GLU A 90 26.73 -2.23 -4.81
N ALA A 91 25.40 -2.33 -4.74
CA ALA A 91 24.73 -3.62 -4.50
C ALA A 91 24.67 -4.47 -5.77
N ALA A 92 24.82 -5.78 -5.62
CA ALA A 92 24.83 -6.75 -6.72
C ALA A 92 23.85 -7.89 -6.45
N PHE A 93 23.18 -8.34 -7.52
CA PHE A 93 22.42 -9.58 -7.57
C PHE A 93 23.38 -10.76 -7.78
N GLU A 94 23.43 -11.67 -6.82
CA GLU A 94 24.12 -12.95 -6.88
C GLU A 94 23.13 -14.08 -7.12
N LEU A 95 23.51 -15.03 -7.98
CA LEU A 95 22.80 -16.28 -8.19
C LEU A 95 23.27 -17.30 -7.15
N GLU A 96 22.45 -17.59 -6.14
CA GLU A 96 22.75 -18.58 -5.09
C GLU A 96 22.52 -20.01 -5.59
N THR A 97 21.51 -20.22 -6.43
CA THR A 97 21.21 -21.51 -7.04
C THR A 97 20.54 -21.27 -8.38
N VAL A 98 20.97 -21.99 -9.41
CA VAL A 98 20.32 -22.04 -10.72
C VAL A 98 20.00 -23.50 -11.02
N ALA A 99 18.71 -23.81 -11.15
CA ALA A 99 18.20 -25.16 -11.38
C ALA A 99 17.39 -25.17 -12.68
N GLY A 100 17.97 -25.73 -13.74
CA GLY A 100 17.23 -25.99 -14.98
C GLY A 100 16.10 -27.00 -14.73
N ALA A 101 14.89 -26.65 -15.15
CA ALA A 101 13.81 -27.63 -15.29
C ALA A 101 13.90 -28.28 -16.67
N ALA A 102 13.26 -29.43 -16.86
CA ALA A 102 13.15 -30.04 -18.18
C ALA A 102 12.40 -29.09 -19.14
N GLY A 103 13.00 -28.79 -20.30
CA GLY A 103 12.44 -27.86 -21.29
C GLY A 103 13.13 -26.49 -21.31
N SER A 104 12.35 -25.42 -21.47
CA SER A 104 12.83 -24.04 -21.62
C SER A 104 12.70 -23.19 -20.35
N ALA A 105 12.60 -23.82 -19.18
CA ALA A 105 12.38 -23.16 -17.90
C ALA A 105 13.54 -23.35 -16.93
N VAL A 106 13.84 -22.32 -16.13
CA VAL A 106 14.91 -22.34 -15.12
C VAL A 106 14.46 -21.62 -13.85
N THR A 107 14.69 -22.26 -12.71
CA THR A 107 14.42 -21.70 -11.39
C THR A 107 15.70 -21.14 -10.79
N VAL A 108 15.61 -19.95 -10.21
CA VAL A 108 16.72 -19.20 -9.64
C VAL A 108 16.43 -18.87 -8.19
N VAL A 109 17.37 -19.14 -7.30
CA VAL A 109 17.45 -18.46 -6.00
C VAL A 109 18.48 -17.37 -6.13
N TRP A 110 18.08 -16.13 -5.85
CA TRP A 110 18.93 -14.94 -5.97
C TRP A 110 19.05 -14.21 -4.64
N ARG A 111 20.15 -13.48 -4.47
CA ARG A 111 20.42 -12.61 -3.33
C ARG A 111 20.85 -11.24 -3.82
N LEU A 112 20.31 -10.18 -3.24
CA LEU A 112 20.82 -8.82 -3.40
C LEU A 112 21.74 -8.53 -2.23
N VAL A 113 23.03 -8.33 -2.49
CA VAL A 113 24.07 -8.14 -1.47
C VAL A 113 24.83 -6.83 -1.66
N LEU A 114 25.45 -6.32 -0.59
CA LEU A 114 26.51 -5.31 -0.66
C LEU A 114 27.87 -6.00 -0.64
N PRO A 115 28.60 -6.14 -1.78
CA PRO A 115 29.82 -6.96 -1.87
C PRO A 115 30.91 -6.54 -0.88
N SER A 116 31.02 -5.24 -0.61
CA SER A 116 31.97 -4.63 0.34
C SER A 116 31.80 -5.07 1.80
N SER A 117 30.66 -5.68 2.15
CA SER A 117 30.37 -6.14 3.52
C SER A 117 29.63 -7.47 3.59
N GLN A 118 29.36 -8.12 2.45
CA GLN A 118 28.56 -9.34 2.33
C GLN A 118 27.17 -9.22 3.01
N ALA A 119 26.67 -7.99 3.17
CA ALA A 119 25.40 -7.74 3.82
C ALA A 119 24.24 -8.07 2.86
N LEU A 120 23.37 -8.99 3.28
CA LEU A 120 22.18 -9.39 2.54
C LEU A 120 21.10 -8.31 2.67
N LEU A 121 20.76 -7.65 1.55
CA LEU A 121 19.69 -6.66 1.47
C LEU A 121 18.33 -7.30 1.17
N SER A 122 18.33 -8.30 0.30
CA SER A 122 17.13 -9.06 -0.08
C SER A 122 17.52 -10.43 -0.63
N ARG A 123 16.56 -11.34 -0.69
CA ARG A 123 16.69 -12.69 -1.25
C ARG A 123 15.37 -13.07 -1.90
N GLY A 124 15.39 -13.87 -2.95
CA GLY A 124 14.16 -14.27 -3.61
C GLY A 124 14.33 -15.54 -4.45
N ILE A 125 13.19 -16.02 -4.93
CA ILE A 125 13.10 -17.10 -5.90
C ILE A 125 12.37 -16.58 -7.15
N ALA A 126 12.85 -16.95 -8.32
CA ALA A 126 12.22 -16.60 -9.59
C ALA A 126 12.25 -17.79 -10.56
N LEU A 127 11.14 -17.99 -11.25
CA LEU A 127 11.00 -18.93 -12.36
C LEU A 127 11.05 -18.13 -13.67
N TYR A 128 12.00 -18.46 -14.53
CA TYR A 128 12.13 -17.89 -15.86
C TYR A 128 11.72 -18.93 -16.90
N THR A 129 10.90 -18.54 -17.87
CA THR A 129 10.57 -19.37 -19.05
C THR A 129 11.06 -18.66 -20.29
N LEU A 130 11.78 -19.38 -21.16
CA LEU A 130 12.29 -18.87 -22.42
C LEU A 130 11.29 -19.11 -23.56
N GLN A 131 11.25 -18.15 -24.48
CA GLN A 131 10.59 -18.28 -25.77
C GLN A 131 11.37 -19.29 -26.64
N PRO A 132 10.70 -20.29 -27.24
CA PRO A 132 11.33 -21.21 -28.16
C PRO A 132 11.98 -20.48 -29.35
N GLY A 133 13.17 -20.92 -29.75
CA GLY A 133 13.89 -20.40 -30.92
C GLY A 133 14.69 -19.11 -30.68
N SER A 134 14.13 -18.08 -30.03
CA SER A 134 14.85 -16.83 -29.77
C SER A 134 15.84 -16.93 -28.59
N GLY A 135 15.52 -17.75 -27.59
CA GLY A 135 16.31 -17.83 -26.35
C GLY A 135 16.13 -16.61 -25.43
N CYS A 136 15.20 -15.71 -25.74
CA CYS A 136 14.79 -14.60 -24.90
C CYS A 136 13.83 -15.07 -23.81
N ILE A 137 13.76 -14.33 -22.69
CA ILE A 137 12.88 -14.63 -21.57
C ILE A 137 11.45 -14.20 -21.91
N ALA A 138 10.52 -15.16 -21.99
CA ALA A 138 9.09 -14.96 -22.28
C ALA A 138 8.24 -14.76 -21.01
N ALA A 139 8.65 -15.35 -19.89
CA ALA A 139 7.94 -15.16 -18.62
C ALA A 139 8.91 -15.12 -17.44
N VAL A 140 8.59 -14.29 -16.46
CA VAL A 140 9.23 -14.21 -15.15
C VAL A 140 8.14 -14.26 -14.07
N THR A 141 8.17 -15.27 -13.21
CA THR A 141 7.32 -15.32 -12.01
C THR A 141 8.23 -15.32 -10.80
N GLU A 142 8.18 -14.26 -9.99
CA GLU A 142 9.06 -14.12 -8.82
C GLU A 142 8.33 -13.98 -7.48
N CYS A 143 9.06 -14.30 -6.42
CA CYS A 143 8.70 -14.03 -5.03
C CYS A 143 9.97 -13.72 -4.24
N HIS A 144 10.08 -12.48 -3.76
CA HIS A 144 11.15 -12.08 -2.84
C HIS A 144 10.75 -12.31 -1.37
N GLU A 145 11.74 -12.48 -0.49
CA GLU A 145 11.53 -12.55 0.95
C GLU A 145 10.89 -11.24 1.44
N HIS A 146 9.62 -11.32 1.84
CA HIS A 146 8.95 -10.23 2.54
C HIS A 146 9.76 -9.85 3.81
N PRO A 147 9.88 -8.56 4.16
CA PRO A 147 10.58 -8.13 5.37
C PRO A 147 9.94 -8.67 6.66
N VAL A 148 8.69 -9.14 6.58
CA VAL A 148 7.98 -9.83 7.67
C VAL A 148 8.18 -11.34 7.55
N LYS A 149 9.22 -11.87 8.20
CA LYS A 149 9.40 -13.32 8.37
C LYS A 149 8.37 -13.87 9.36
N LEU A 150 7.20 -14.28 8.85
CA LEU A 150 6.25 -15.06 9.64
C LEU A 150 6.83 -16.44 9.94
N SER A 151 7.00 -16.77 11.22
CA SER A 151 7.52 -18.08 11.61
C SER A 151 6.49 -19.19 11.30
N TYR A 152 6.96 -20.43 11.13
CA TYR A 152 6.06 -21.58 10.97
C TYR A 152 5.06 -21.71 12.14
N SER A 153 5.48 -21.35 13.36
CA SER A 153 4.59 -21.27 14.53
C SER A 153 3.52 -20.18 14.44
N GLN A 154 3.80 -19.06 13.77
CA GLN A 154 2.79 -18.03 13.47
C GLN A 154 1.83 -18.50 12.38
N LEU A 155 2.30 -19.20 11.34
CA LEU A 155 1.43 -19.78 10.31
C LEU A 155 0.49 -20.86 10.88
N LEU A 156 0.95 -21.66 11.85
CA LEU A 156 0.10 -22.64 12.56
C LEU A 156 -1.07 -21.98 13.33
N LEU A 157 -0.89 -20.75 13.84
CA LEU A 157 -1.95 -19.98 14.51
C LEU A 157 -3.03 -19.47 13.54
N VAL A 158 -2.71 -19.25 12.25
CA VAL A 158 -3.68 -18.80 11.23
C VAL A 158 -4.37 -19.97 10.52
N ARG A 159 -3.83 -21.18 10.62
CA ARG A 159 -4.35 -22.39 9.97
C ARG A 159 -5.84 -22.69 10.17
N PRO A 160 -6.48 -22.50 11.36
CA PRO A 160 -7.93 -22.71 11.51
C PRO A 160 -8.80 -21.68 10.77
N LEU A 161 -8.29 -20.48 10.49
CA LEU A 161 -9.02 -19.47 9.70
C LEU A 161 -9.08 -19.84 8.21
N VAL A 162 -7.99 -20.41 7.66
CA VAL A 162 -7.94 -20.82 6.26
C VAL A 162 -8.75 -22.10 6.03
N ALA A 163 -8.71 -23.05 6.97
CA ALA A 163 -9.48 -24.30 6.88
C ALA A 163 -11.02 -24.07 6.89
N GLY A 164 -11.49 -22.97 7.50
CA GLY A 164 -12.91 -22.61 7.52
C GLY A 164 -13.49 -22.14 6.18
N LEU A 165 -12.64 -21.84 5.18
CA LEU A 165 -13.06 -21.34 3.86
C LEU A 165 -13.26 -22.45 2.80
N ALA A 166 -13.02 -23.72 3.16
CA ALA A 166 -13.17 -24.86 2.26
C ALA A 166 -14.55 -25.55 2.30
N GLY A 167 -15.54 -24.95 2.97
CA GLY A 167 -16.93 -25.42 2.99
C GLY A 167 -17.77 -24.85 1.84
N PRO A 168 -18.88 -25.49 1.44
CA PRO A 168 -19.75 -25.01 0.37
C PRO A 168 -20.42 -23.69 0.74
N LEU A 169 -20.16 -22.64 -0.05
CA LEU A 169 -20.67 -21.29 0.17
C LEU A 169 -22.17 -21.18 -0.16
N PRO A 170 -23.00 -20.55 0.70
CA PRO A 170 -24.32 -20.07 0.31
C PRO A 170 -24.19 -18.81 -0.56
N ALA A 171 -24.89 -18.79 -1.69
CA ALA A 171 -24.76 -17.72 -2.69
C ALA A 171 -25.59 -16.46 -2.35
N VAL A 172 -25.02 -15.51 -1.58
CA VAL A 172 -25.41 -14.08 -1.61
C VAL A 172 -24.18 -13.21 -1.29
N LEU A 173 -23.72 -12.40 -2.25
CA LEU A 173 -22.81 -11.27 -1.99
C LEU A 173 -22.84 -10.25 -3.15
N PRO A 174 -23.74 -9.25 -3.13
CA PRO A 174 -23.84 -8.25 -4.21
C PRO A 174 -22.69 -7.22 -4.25
N GLY A 175 -21.83 -7.17 -3.23
CA GLY A 175 -20.79 -6.14 -3.10
C GLY A 175 -19.62 -6.23 -4.09
N LEU A 176 -19.42 -7.35 -4.80
CA LEU A 176 -18.31 -7.49 -5.75
C LEU A 176 -18.53 -6.77 -7.09
N GLN A 177 -19.79 -6.48 -7.47
CA GLN A 177 -20.10 -5.74 -8.70
C GLN A 177 -19.88 -4.23 -8.58
N GLU A 178 -19.93 -3.67 -7.36
CA GLU A 178 -19.63 -2.24 -7.15
C GLU A 178 -18.12 -1.96 -7.21
N VAL A 179 -17.30 -2.91 -6.75
CA VAL A 179 -15.84 -2.80 -6.81
C VAL A 179 -15.34 -2.83 -8.27
N SER A 180 -15.87 -3.70 -9.13
CA SER A 180 -15.49 -3.72 -10.55
C SER A 180 -15.94 -2.45 -11.29
N ARG A 181 -17.11 -1.90 -10.92
CA ARG A 181 -17.64 -0.66 -11.52
C ARG A 181 -16.83 0.58 -11.12
N GLY A 182 -16.38 0.66 -9.87
CA GLY A 182 -15.47 1.71 -9.42
C GLY A 182 -14.10 1.65 -10.08
N LEU A 183 -13.56 0.44 -10.31
CA LEU A 183 -12.30 0.24 -11.02
C LEU A 183 -12.40 0.65 -12.51
N GLN A 184 -13.49 0.32 -13.20
CA GLN A 184 -13.69 0.75 -14.59
C GLN A 184 -13.76 2.28 -14.71
N GLN A 185 -14.53 2.94 -13.84
CA GLN A 185 -14.63 4.41 -13.82
C GLN A 185 -13.30 5.11 -13.49
N GLY A 186 -12.44 4.50 -12.66
CA GLY A 186 -11.09 5.00 -12.38
C GLY A 186 -10.13 4.87 -13.57
N VAL A 187 -10.22 3.79 -14.34
CA VAL A 187 -9.40 3.58 -15.54
C VAL A 187 -9.82 4.52 -16.67
N ASP A 188 -11.11 4.67 -16.93
CA ASP A 188 -11.62 5.59 -17.96
C ASP A 188 -11.18 7.04 -17.70
N SER A 189 -11.18 7.46 -16.42
CA SER A 189 -10.74 8.80 -15.99
C SER A 189 -9.23 9.06 -16.17
N LEU A 190 -8.41 8.00 -16.24
CA LEU A 190 -6.95 8.08 -16.44
C LEU A 190 -6.53 7.98 -17.91
N LEU A 191 -7.37 7.38 -18.77
CA LEU A 191 -7.10 7.26 -20.20
C LEU A 191 -7.60 8.48 -21.01
N GLN A 192 -8.55 9.24 -20.47
CA GLN A 192 -9.13 10.41 -21.13
C GLN A 192 -8.08 11.47 -21.56
N PRO A 193 -7.06 11.83 -20.74
CA PRO A 193 -6.01 12.77 -21.14
C PRO A 193 -5.06 12.25 -22.23
N LEU A 194 -5.01 10.92 -22.45
CA LEU A 194 -4.18 10.29 -23.47
C LEU A 194 -4.90 10.18 -24.83
N ALA A 195 -6.23 10.10 -24.83
CA ALA A 195 -7.02 10.16 -26.05
C ALA A 195 -6.90 11.53 -26.75
N ASP A 196 -6.90 12.62 -25.97
CA ASP A 196 -6.75 13.99 -26.47
C ASP A 196 -5.35 14.29 -27.05
N LEU A 197 -4.32 13.49 -26.72
CA LEU A 197 -2.96 13.61 -27.25
C LEU A 197 -2.72 12.88 -28.58
N VAL A 198 -3.67 12.06 -29.04
CA VAL A 198 -3.57 11.25 -30.27
C VAL A 198 -4.54 11.73 -31.36
N ALA A 199 -5.38 12.73 -31.07
CA ALA A 199 -6.26 13.34 -32.06
C ALA A 199 -5.45 14.08 -33.14
N PRO A 200 -5.64 13.79 -34.45
CA PRO A 200 -4.99 14.55 -35.51
C PRO A 200 -5.53 15.98 -35.56
N PRO A 201 -4.72 16.97 -35.96
CA PRO A 201 -5.15 18.37 -36.00
C PRO A 201 -6.31 18.54 -36.98
N SER A 202 -7.44 19.05 -36.48
CA SER A 202 -8.60 19.41 -37.28
C SER A 202 -8.26 20.58 -38.20
N SER A 203 -8.26 20.32 -39.51
CA SER A 203 -8.00 21.31 -40.54
C SER A 203 -9.12 22.34 -40.61
N SER A 204 -8.86 23.56 -40.15
CA SER A 204 -9.72 24.71 -40.41
C SER A 204 -9.55 25.18 -41.86
N SER A 205 -10.55 24.90 -42.69
CA SER A 205 -10.62 25.36 -44.07
C SER A 205 -10.94 26.85 -44.15
N SER A 206 -9.97 27.67 -44.55
CA SER A 206 -10.22 29.00 -45.11
C SER A 206 -10.26 28.92 -46.64
N SER A 207 -11.26 29.54 -47.23
CA SER A 207 -11.54 29.48 -48.66
C SER A 207 -10.71 30.48 -49.46
N SER A 208 -10.00 30.00 -50.47
CA SER A 208 -9.59 30.82 -51.62
C SER A 208 -9.57 29.99 -52.90
N SER A 209 -9.92 30.64 -54.02
CA SER A 209 -10.21 30.01 -55.31
C SER A 209 -8.96 29.91 -56.19
N GLY A 210 -8.86 28.90 -57.08
CA GLY A 210 -7.87 28.97 -58.17
C GLY A 210 -7.49 27.67 -58.89
N SER A 211 -8.27 27.32 -59.93
CA SER A 211 -7.83 26.79 -61.24
C SER A 211 -6.87 25.57 -61.38
N THR A 212 -7.39 24.54 -62.07
CA THR A 212 -6.73 23.73 -63.15
C THR A 212 -5.32 23.13 -62.95
N PHE A 213 -5.20 21.80 -63.05
CA PHE A 213 -4.94 21.08 -64.32
C PHE A 213 -5.03 19.54 -64.17
N SER A 214 -5.25 18.84 -65.30
CA SER A 214 -5.42 17.38 -65.42
C SER A 214 -4.13 16.58 -65.11
N THR A 215 -4.19 15.37 -64.53
CA THR A 215 -4.05 14.02 -65.18
C THR A 215 -3.56 13.01 -64.10
N LEU A 216 -3.63 11.67 -64.16
CA LEU A 216 -4.21 10.67 -65.10
C LEU A 216 -4.49 9.32 -64.35
N SER A 217 -4.66 8.23 -65.10
CA SER A 217 -4.66 6.76 -64.81
C SER A 217 -3.81 6.22 -63.63
N SER A 218 -4.02 5.02 -63.06
CA SER A 218 -4.61 3.75 -63.57
C SER A 218 -5.05 2.82 -62.39
N SER A 219 -6.25 2.22 -62.40
CA SER A 219 -6.60 0.84 -62.87
C SER A 219 -6.28 -0.35 -61.92
N GLY A 220 -7.29 -1.22 -61.65
CA GLY A 220 -7.20 -2.49 -60.90
C GLY A 220 -8.20 -2.56 -59.73
N ASN A 221 -9.44 -3.07 -59.82
CA ASN A 221 -9.90 -4.47 -60.05
C ASN A 221 -9.23 -5.49 -59.10
N SER A 222 -9.92 -6.38 -58.35
CA SER A 222 -11.30 -6.93 -58.42
C SER A 222 -11.78 -7.40 -57.01
N GLN A 223 -13.02 -7.15 -56.57
CA GLN A 223 -14.21 -8.04 -56.52
C GLN A 223 -14.17 -9.38 -55.72
N ALA A 224 -15.36 -9.69 -55.15
CA ALA A 224 -15.88 -10.90 -54.47
C ALA A 224 -15.79 -10.89 -52.92
N SER A 225 -16.88 -10.82 -52.10
CA SER A 225 -18.21 -11.50 -52.07
C SER A 225 -18.14 -12.98 -51.63
N ALA A 226 -18.95 -13.52 -50.72
CA ALA A 226 -20.06 -12.99 -49.89
C ALA A 226 -20.45 -14.00 -48.77
N ALA A 227 -21.33 -13.57 -47.84
CA ALA A 227 -22.29 -14.39 -47.07
C ALA A 227 -21.74 -15.46 -46.09
N SER A 228 -22.50 -16.03 -45.15
CA SER A 228 -23.66 -15.61 -44.33
C SER A 228 -24.00 -16.76 -43.37
N ALA A 229 -24.27 -16.51 -42.09
CA ALA A 229 -25.09 -17.39 -41.25
C ALA A 229 -25.43 -16.73 -39.90
N ALA A 230 -26.70 -16.35 -39.71
CA ALA A 230 -27.27 -16.05 -38.41
C ALA A 230 -28.18 -17.21 -37.98
N ALA A 231 -28.14 -17.61 -36.70
CA ALA A 231 -29.11 -18.54 -36.12
C ALA A 231 -29.40 -18.13 -34.66
N ALA A 232 -30.68 -17.87 -34.38
CA ALA A 232 -31.15 -17.45 -33.06
C ALA A 232 -31.43 -18.65 -32.14
N ARG A 233 -31.44 -18.43 -30.81
CA ARG A 233 -32.34 -19.13 -29.88
C ARG A 233 -32.41 -18.49 -28.49
N SER A 234 -33.63 -18.46 -27.96
CA SER A 234 -34.06 -18.17 -26.59
C SER A 234 -35.55 -18.57 -26.50
N PRO A 235 -36.17 -18.72 -25.32
CA PRO A 235 -35.63 -18.98 -23.98
C PRO A 235 -36.20 -20.31 -23.41
N LEU A 236 -35.79 -20.68 -22.19
CA LEU A 236 -36.52 -21.66 -21.36
C LEU A 236 -36.65 -21.15 -19.93
N GLN A 237 -37.89 -20.96 -19.47
CA GLN A 237 -38.22 -21.00 -18.03
C GLN A 237 -38.18 -22.46 -17.55
N PRO A 238 -37.96 -22.71 -16.25
CA PRO A 238 -39.08 -23.26 -15.49
C PRO A 238 -39.20 -22.82 -14.01
N MET A 239 -40.45 -22.87 -13.53
CA MET A 239 -40.90 -23.23 -12.17
C MET A 239 -40.53 -22.36 -10.95
N GLN A 240 -41.57 -21.70 -10.42
CA GLN A 240 -41.72 -21.44 -8.97
C GLN A 240 -41.99 -22.74 -8.20
N PRO A 241 -41.70 -22.76 -6.89
CA PRO A 241 -42.69 -23.28 -5.95
C PRO A 241 -42.88 -22.45 -4.67
N ALA A 242 -44.15 -22.44 -4.22
CA ALA A 242 -44.65 -22.39 -2.83
C ALA A 242 -44.00 -21.46 -1.77
N ALA A 243 -44.80 -20.53 -1.26
CA ALA A 243 -44.55 -19.80 -0.02
C ALA A 243 -45.25 -20.46 1.19
N ALA A 244 -44.54 -20.74 2.28
CA ALA A 244 -45.09 -20.93 3.63
C ALA A 244 -44.00 -20.84 4.72
N ALA A 245 -44.31 -20.14 5.83
CA ALA A 245 -43.51 -19.99 7.06
C ALA A 245 -42.09 -19.35 6.90
N SER A 246 -41.58 -18.49 7.80
CA SER A 246 -41.79 -18.45 9.26
C SER A 246 -41.72 -17.03 9.84
N SER A 247 -42.78 -16.60 10.52
CA SER A 247 -42.98 -15.23 11.02
C SER A 247 -42.37 -14.94 12.41
N VAL A 248 -41.26 -15.62 12.77
CA VAL A 248 -40.72 -15.61 14.15
C VAL A 248 -39.45 -14.77 14.31
N GLN A 249 -38.55 -14.69 13.32
CA GLN A 249 -37.28 -13.97 13.46
C GLN A 249 -37.39 -12.43 13.38
N GLN A 250 -38.38 -11.88 12.65
CA GLN A 250 -38.60 -10.42 12.60
C GLN A 250 -39.01 -9.81 13.96
N ARG A 251 -39.51 -10.62 14.91
CA ARG A 251 -39.87 -10.15 16.27
C ARG A 251 -38.67 -10.06 17.23
N ALA A 252 -37.51 -10.62 16.88
CA ALA A 252 -36.31 -10.56 17.70
C ALA A 252 -35.51 -9.25 17.50
N ALA A 253 -35.30 -8.83 16.24
CA ALA A 253 -34.54 -7.62 15.91
C ALA A 253 -35.17 -6.33 16.50
N ALA A 254 -36.51 -6.21 16.44
CA ALA A 254 -37.24 -5.09 17.01
C ALA A 254 -37.09 -4.97 18.55
N ARG A 255 -36.92 -6.09 19.26
CA ARG A 255 -36.74 -6.09 20.73
C ARG A 255 -35.34 -5.65 21.16
N VAL A 256 -34.30 -5.93 20.37
CA VAL A 256 -32.93 -5.47 20.65
C VAL A 256 -32.77 -3.96 20.42
N ALA A 257 -33.38 -3.41 19.37
CA ALA A 257 -33.40 -1.97 19.13
C ALA A 257 -34.10 -1.19 20.26
N ALA A 258 -35.27 -1.65 20.71
CA ALA A 258 -36.02 -1.03 21.80
C ALA A 258 -35.29 -1.09 23.17
N ALA A 259 -34.51 -2.16 23.42
CA ALA A 259 -33.74 -2.31 24.65
C ALA A 259 -32.55 -1.33 24.74
N LYS A 260 -31.96 -0.92 23.60
CA LYS A 260 -30.85 0.04 23.57
C LYS A 260 -31.32 1.47 23.82
N ALA A 261 -32.52 1.84 23.34
CA ALA A 261 -33.12 3.16 23.56
C ALA A 261 -33.45 3.42 25.05
N ARG A 262 -33.93 2.42 25.80
CA ARG A 262 -34.30 2.57 27.23
C ARG A 262 -33.12 2.61 28.21
N ARG A 263 -31.89 2.30 27.79
CA ARG A 263 -30.70 2.36 28.66
C ARG A 263 -30.02 3.73 28.74
N LEU A 264 -30.37 4.66 27.85
CA LEU A 264 -29.85 6.04 27.88
C LEU A 264 -30.75 7.03 28.65
N SER A 265 -31.91 6.57 29.14
CA SER A 265 -32.88 7.37 29.90
C SER A 265 -33.01 6.96 31.38
N ALA A 266 -32.07 6.17 31.91
CA ALA A 266 -32.17 5.55 33.24
C ALA A 266 -30.94 5.80 34.15
N ALA A 267 -30.17 6.86 33.87
CA ALA A 267 -29.11 7.35 34.74
C ALA A 267 -29.58 8.62 35.48
N GLY A 268 -30.53 8.46 36.42
CA GLY A 268 -31.16 9.61 37.07
C GLY A 268 -32.36 9.33 37.96
N ALA A 269 -32.34 8.26 38.77
CA ALA A 269 -33.34 8.05 39.83
C ALA A 269 -32.78 7.13 40.93
N GLY A 270 -32.56 7.66 42.13
CA GLY A 270 -32.05 6.88 43.25
C GLY A 270 -31.94 7.65 44.56
N GLY A 271 -33.05 7.71 45.32
CA GLY A 271 -33.01 8.01 46.76
C GLY A 271 -33.98 9.11 47.24
N GLY A 272 -34.85 8.75 48.20
CA GLY A 272 -35.42 9.71 49.15
C GLY A 272 -36.90 10.09 48.94
N SER A 273 -37.82 9.21 49.33
CA SER A 273 -39.15 9.64 49.79
C SER A 273 -39.13 9.77 51.31
N GLY A 274 -39.28 10.99 51.82
CA GLY A 274 -39.37 11.33 53.24
C GLY A 274 -40.34 12.50 53.40
N ALA A 275 -41.24 12.41 54.37
CA ALA A 275 -42.49 13.15 54.33
C ALA A 275 -42.38 14.66 54.68
N ALA A 276 -43.19 15.45 53.96
CA ALA A 276 -43.90 16.65 54.37
C ALA A 276 -43.28 17.59 55.44
N SER A 277 -42.86 18.78 54.99
CA SER A 277 -43.23 20.00 55.71
C SER A 277 -43.30 21.21 54.78
N SER A 278 -44.37 21.99 54.90
CA SER A 278 -44.64 23.19 54.11
C SER A 278 -43.89 24.41 54.66
N ARG A 279 -43.22 25.16 53.78
CA ARG A 279 -42.89 26.59 54.01
C ARG A 279 -42.66 27.29 52.67
N GLN A 280 -43.49 28.28 52.38
CA GLN A 280 -43.25 29.23 51.30
C GLN A 280 -42.11 30.17 51.71
N GLY A 281 -41.20 30.46 50.79
CA GLY A 281 -40.11 31.42 50.93
C GLY A 281 -39.82 32.05 49.55
N PRO A 282 -39.37 33.32 49.49
CA PRO A 282 -39.41 34.11 48.26
C PRO A 282 -38.34 33.69 47.25
N ALA A 283 -38.66 33.86 45.97
CA ALA A 283 -37.74 33.67 44.86
C ALA A 283 -37.00 34.98 44.55
N GLU A 284 -35.67 34.96 44.59
CA GLU A 284 -34.82 35.99 43.98
C GLU A 284 -33.38 35.47 43.78
N GLY A 285 -32.73 35.85 42.66
CA GLY A 285 -31.27 35.82 42.55
C GLY A 285 -30.55 34.54 42.08
N SER A 286 -30.91 33.94 40.94
CA SER A 286 -30.06 32.91 40.29
C SER A 286 -30.06 32.99 38.74
N GLY A 287 -29.52 34.09 38.20
CA GLY A 287 -29.48 34.35 36.74
C GLY A 287 -28.10 34.58 36.11
N ALA A 288 -27.04 34.78 36.90
CA ALA A 288 -25.77 35.29 36.38
C ALA A 288 -24.80 34.23 35.82
N ALA A 289 -24.78 33.02 36.40
CA ALA A 289 -23.74 32.02 36.11
C ALA A 289 -23.81 31.40 34.70
N GLY A 290 -25.01 31.26 34.11
CA GLY A 290 -25.19 30.66 32.79
C GLY A 290 -24.68 31.54 31.62
N SER A 291 -24.71 32.86 31.79
CA SER A 291 -24.35 33.81 30.73
C SER A 291 -22.85 33.77 30.39
N ALA A 292 -21.99 33.68 31.41
CA ALA A 292 -20.53 33.67 31.23
C ALA A 292 -20.05 32.42 30.47
N ALA A 293 -20.59 31.24 30.76
CA ALA A 293 -20.22 30.00 30.07
C ALA A 293 -20.66 29.99 28.60
N ALA A 294 -21.87 30.48 28.30
CA ALA A 294 -22.35 30.63 26.93
C ALA A 294 -21.53 31.66 26.14
N ALA A 295 -21.19 32.80 26.75
CA ALA A 295 -20.34 33.82 26.13
C ALA A 295 -18.91 33.29 25.86
N ALA A 296 -18.32 32.53 26.79
CA ALA A 296 -17.01 31.91 26.59
C ALA A 296 -17.03 30.87 25.46
N ALA A 297 -18.06 30.03 25.38
CA ALA A 297 -18.23 29.07 24.29
C ALA A 297 -18.44 29.76 22.93
N ALA A 298 -19.22 30.83 22.88
CA ALA A 298 -19.43 31.63 21.67
C ALA A 298 -18.15 32.35 21.22
N ALA A 299 -17.37 32.91 22.16
CA ALA A 299 -16.08 33.54 21.87
C ALA A 299 -15.04 32.52 21.38
N ALA A 300 -15.01 31.32 21.96
CA ALA A 300 -14.16 30.21 21.49
C ALA A 300 -14.56 29.72 20.08
N ALA A 301 -15.86 29.70 19.76
CA ALA A 301 -16.35 29.37 18.42
C ALA A 301 -16.11 30.48 17.38
N ALA A 302 -16.05 31.75 17.80
CA ALA A 302 -15.75 32.89 16.94
C ALA A 302 -14.25 33.07 16.66
N ALA A 303 -13.37 32.39 17.40
CA ALA A 303 -11.93 32.44 17.18
C ALA A 303 -11.57 31.83 15.82
N LYS A 304 -10.94 32.62 14.93
CA LYS A 304 -10.41 32.12 13.66
C LYS A 304 -9.50 30.90 13.91
N PRO A 305 -9.67 29.77 13.18
CA PRO A 305 -8.77 28.63 13.27
C PRO A 305 -7.32 29.05 12.99
N GLU A 306 -6.38 28.44 13.71
CA GLU A 306 -4.96 28.58 13.41
C GLU A 306 -4.66 27.99 12.03
N ASP A 307 -3.83 28.68 11.25
CA ASP A 307 -3.42 28.25 9.92
C ASP A 307 -2.05 27.56 9.98
N PHE A 308 -2.07 26.24 9.89
CA PHE A 308 -0.87 25.42 9.86
C PHE A 308 -0.26 25.31 8.46
N SER A 309 -0.83 25.93 7.43
CA SER A 309 -0.35 25.80 6.05
C SER A 309 1.09 26.28 5.88
N GLY A 310 1.89 25.55 5.10
CA GLY A 310 3.28 25.86 4.77
C GLY A 310 4.25 24.71 5.04
N LEU A 311 5.53 24.97 4.77
CA LEU A 311 6.62 24.03 5.01
C LEU A 311 7.18 24.17 6.44
N TRP A 312 7.34 23.05 7.13
CA TRP A 312 7.77 22.95 8.52
C TRP A 312 8.97 22.01 8.65
N VAL A 313 10.08 22.51 9.18
CA VAL A 313 11.34 21.76 9.41
C VAL A 313 11.35 21.20 10.82
N LYS A 314 11.67 19.92 10.98
CA LYS A 314 11.78 19.24 12.28
C LYS A 314 12.96 19.81 13.08
N ASP A 315 12.66 20.38 14.24
CA ASP A 315 13.68 20.77 15.22
C ASP A 315 14.05 19.54 16.06
N ALA A 316 15.06 18.80 15.59
CA ALA A 316 15.53 17.59 16.25
C ALA A 316 16.10 17.83 17.66
N ALA A 317 16.53 19.06 17.98
CA ALA A 317 17.08 19.40 19.30
C ALA A 317 15.98 19.69 20.34
N ARG A 318 14.79 20.14 19.89
CA ARG A 318 13.61 20.35 20.74
C ARG A 318 12.62 19.17 20.73
N SER A 319 12.77 18.22 19.82
CA SER A 319 11.88 17.05 19.68
C SER A 319 12.26 15.92 20.64
N ASP A 320 11.26 15.22 21.17
CA ASP A 320 11.42 13.98 21.93
C ASP A 320 11.74 12.81 20.98
N LEU A 321 13.03 12.63 20.69
CA LEU A 321 13.52 11.52 19.87
C LEU A 321 13.29 10.16 20.55
N SER A 322 13.32 10.09 21.88
CA SER A 322 13.12 8.84 22.63
C SER A 322 11.68 8.31 22.54
N GLY A 323 10.69 9.17 22.76
CA GLY A 323 9.28 8.84 22.59
C GLY A 323 8.95 8.55 21.13
N TYR A 324 9.60 9.24 20.18
CA TYR A 324 9.47 8.94 18.76
C TYR A 324 9.98 7.53 18.42
N GLU A 325 11.14 7.12 18.92
CA GLU A 325 11.64 5.74 18.73
C GLU A 325 10.71 4.70 19.34
N ALA A 326 10.23 4.92 20.57
CA ALA A 326 9.26 4.06 21.22
C ALA A 326 7.94 3.97 20.42
N MET A 327 7.51 5.05 19.78
CA MET A 327 6.34 5.06 18.88
C MET A 327 6.56 4.18 17.64
N LEU A 328 7.75 4.22 17.04
CA LEU A 328 8.11 3.31 15.93
C LEU A 328 8.11 1.83 16.39
N ASP A 329 8.53 1.53 17.61
CA ASP A 329 8.45 0.18 18.20
C ASP A 329 7.02 -0.28 18.49
N VAL A 330 6.12 0.62 18.88
CA VAL A 330 4.70 0.30 19.07
C VAL A 330 4.04 -0.01 17.73
N LEU A 331 4.29 0.79 16.69
CA LEU A 331 3.89 0.49 15.31
C LEU A 331 4.50 -0.86 14.83
N GLY A 332 5.65 -1.23 15.38
CA GLY A 332 6.39 -2.44 15.01
C GLY A 332 7.11 -2.27 13.68
N LEU A 333 7.60 -1.06 13.42
CA LEU A 333 8.49 -0.74 12.31
C LEU A 333 9.92 -1.13 12.69
N SER A 334 10.64 -1.79 11.78
CA SER A 334 11.98 -2.33 12.05
C SER A 334 13.01 -1.93 11.00
N GLY A 335 14.29 -1.99 11.38
CA GLY A 335 15.42 -1.82 10.47
C GLY A 335 15.31 -0.59 9.57
N MET A 336 15.47 -0.79 8.27
CA MET A 336 15.32 0.23 7.21
C MET A 336 14.05 1.11 7.31
N GLN A 337 12.94 0.62 7.86
CA GLN A 337 11.73 1.43 8.04
C GLN A 337 11.94 2.52 9.10
N LYS A 338 12.59 2.19 10.22
CA LYS A 338 12.98 3.18 11.23
C LYS A 338 14.03 4.14 10.70
N VAL A 339 15.01 3.65 9.93
CA VAL A 339 16.00 4.52 9.27
C VAL A 339 15.30 5.57 8.39
N THR A 340 14.33 5.14 7.60
CA THR A 340 13.57 6.01 6.70
C THR A 340 12.72 7.03 7.49
N ALA A 341 12.07 6.60 8.59
CA ALA A 341 11.33 7.50 9.47
C ALA A 341 12.22 8.56 10.16
N ARG A 342 13.46 8.21 10.54
CA ARG A 342 14.46 9.15 11.06
C ARG A 342 14.92 10.18 10.02
N LEU A 343 14.87 9.84 8.74
CA LEU A 343 15.20 10.72 7.61
C LEU A 343 14.05 11.65 7.18
N ILE A 344 12.97 11.73 7.97
CA ILE A 344 11.94 12.76 7.81
C ILE A 344 12.48 14.07 8.39
N GLU A 345 12.72 15.03 7.49
CA GLU A 345 13.27 16.36 7.80
C GLU A 345 12.18 17.37 8.18
N GLY A 346 10.92 17.07 7.86
CA GLY A 346 9.84 18.02 8.01
C GLY A 346 8.51 17.51 7.47
N VAL A 347 7.51 18.40 7.53
CA VAL A 347 6.20 18.21 6.91
C VAL A 347 5.81 19.46 6.13
N GLU A 348 5.12 19.28 5.02
CA GLU A 348 4.45 20.34 4.27
C GLU A 348 2.96 20.19 4.51
N ILE A 349 2.34 21.21 5.10
CA ILE A 349 0.92 21.20 5.48
C ILE A 349 0.14 22.08 4.51
N GLN A 350 -1.03 21.59 4.08
CA GLN A 350 -2.03 22.39 3.37
C GLN A 350 -3.36 22.27 4.11
N GLN A 351 -3.84 23.39 4.65
CA GLN A 351 -5.08 23.46 5.40
C GLN A 351 -6.12 24.31 4.68
N THR A 352 -7.33 23.78 4.61
CA THR A 352 -8.53 24.47 4.11
C THR A 352 -9.63 24.39 5.16
N SER A 353 -10.81 24.97 4.90
CA SER A 353 -11.99 24.77 5.75
C SER A 353 -12.53 23.34 5.77
N LEU A 354 -12.17 22.50 4.79
CA LEU A 354 -12.73 21.15 4.62
C LEU A 354 -11.71 20.02 4.85
N LYS A 355 -10.42 20.31 4.74
CA LYS A 355 -9.35 19.30 4.59
C LYS A 355 -8.04 19.78 5.22
N PHE A 356 -7.38 18.86 5.92
CA PHE A 356 -6.03 18.97 6.46
C PHE A 356 -5.14 17.97 5.72
N THR A 357 -4.10 18.47 5.06
CA THR A 357 -3.18 17.63 4.28
C THR A 357 -1.78 17.72 4.87
N VAL A 358 -1.15 16.59 5.13
CA VAL A 358 0.21 16.48 5.67
C VAL A 358 1.07 15.68 4.71
N SER A 359 2.03 16.32 4.05
CA SER A 359 3.02 15.68 3.18
C SER A 359 4.36 15.57 3.88
N PHE A 360 4.88 14.37 4.07
CA PHE A 360 6.18 14.17 4.70
C PHE A 360 7.32 14.56 3.76
N VAL A 361 8.30 15.29 4.29
CA VAL A 361 9.46 15.76 3.54
C VAL A 361 10.70 14.97 3.97
N THR A 362 11.22 14.15 3.07
CA THR A 362 12.40 13.30 3.31
C THR A 362 13.32 13.25 2.09
N VAL A 363 14.59 12.96 2.34
CA VAL A 363 15.60 12.68 1.31
C VAL A 363 15.38 11.33 0.59
N VAL A 364 14.66 10.39 1.20
CA VAL A 364 14.46 9.02 0.66
C VAL A 364 13.47 9.03 -0.52
N PRO A 365 13.90 8.80 -1.78
CA PRO A 365 13.09 9.11 -2.96
C PRO A 365 11.79 8.31 -3.08
N PHE A 366 11.80 7.07 -2.59
CA PHE A 366 10.65 6.15 -2.61
C PHE A 366 9.71 6.31 -1.40
N PHE A 367 10.10 7.09 -0.38
CA PHE A 367 9.26 7.32 0.80
C PHE A 367 8.50 8.64 0.66
N LYS A 368 7.48 8.65 -0.20
CA LYS A 368 6.56 9.77 -0.37
C LYS A 368 5.24 9.42 0.30
N VAL A 369 5.00 9.98 1.48
CA VAL A 369 3.74 9.84 2.21
C VAL A 369 3.04 11.19 2.24
N THR A 370 1.80 11.21 1.76
CA THR A 370 0.88 12.35 1.88
C THR A 370 -0.42 11.83 2.45
N GLU A 371 -0.86 12.44 3.54
CA GLU A 371 -2.07 12.08 4.25
C GLU A 371 -3.07 13.22 4.12
N GLU A 372 -4.27 12.88 3.68
CA GLU A 372 -5.38 13.81 3.46
C GLU A 372 -6.50 13.44 4.41
N VAL A 373 -6.85 14.34 5.33
CA VAL A 373 -7.85 14.08 6.37
C VAL A 373 -8.94 15.16 6.34
N PRO A 374 -10.23 14.79 6.28
CA PRO A 374 -11.32 15.77 6.32
C PRO A 374 -11.40 16.47 7.69
N LEU A 375 -11.55 17.80 7.68
CA LEU A 375 -11.76 18.65 8.86
C LEU A 375 -13.24 18.88 9.19
N ASN A 376 -14.14 18.56 8.26
CA ASN A 376 -15.58 18.77 8.38
C ASN A 376 -16.32 17.66 9.15
N GLY A 377 -15.61 16.87 9.97
CA GLY A 377 -16.17 15.75 10.73
C GLY A 377 -16.41 14.47 9.92
N GLY A 378 -16.05 14.44 8.64
CA GLY A 378 -16.00 13.20 7.86
C GLY A 378 -14.85 12.27 8.28
N SER A 379 -14.70 11.14 7.60
CA SER A 379 -13.50 10.31 7.65
C SER A 379 -13.08 9.85 6.26
N THR A 380 -11.81 9.48 6.13
CA THR A 380 -11.25 8.86 4.91
C THR A 380 -10.64 7.49 5.22
N GLN A 381 -10.37 6.69 4.20
CA GLN A 381 -9.58 5.46 4.29
C GLN A 381 -8.19 5.69 3.68
N GLN A 382 -7.16 5.28 4.40
CA GLN A 382 -5.75 5.41 4.00
C GLN A 382 -4.97 4.13 4.31
N ARG A 383 -3.81 3.92 3.70
CA ARG A 383 -2.91 2.83 4.09
C ARG A 383 -2.51 2.97 5.56
N ARG A 384 -2.44 1.86 6.29
CA ARG A 384 -2.05 1.84 7.72
C ARG A 384 -0.65 2.43 7.94
N ARG A 385 -0.51 3.29 8.96
CA ARG A 385 0.79 3.85 9.47
C ARG A 385 1.78 2.78 9.93
N ASP A 386 1.31 1.57 10.27
CA ASP A 386 2.16 0.43 10.63
C ASP A 386 2.65 -0.39 9.42
N LEU A 387 2.37 0.08 8.20
CA LEU A 387 2.74 -0.49 6.90
C LEU A 387 2.20 -1.90 6.60
N ARG A 388 1.40 -2.49 7.50
CA ARG A 388 0.75 -3.80 7.32
C ARG A 388 -0.39 -3.70 6.30
N GLN A 389 -0.87 -4.86 5.83
CA GLN A 389 -2.02 -4.93 4.94
C GLN A 389 -3.31 -4.41 5.61
N GLY A 390 -4.19 -3.82 4.79
CA GLY A 390 -5.44 -3.20 5.21
C GLY A 390 -5.40 -1.67 5.18
N GLN A 391 -6.51 -1.06 5.58
CA GLN A 391 -6.71 0.39 5.64
C GLN A 391 -6.87 0.86 7.09
N GLN A 392 -6.60 2.14 7.33
CA GLN A 392 -6.94 2.89 8.53
C GLN A 392 -8.00 3.95 8.18
N SER A 393 -8.96 4.15 9.09
CA SER A 393 -9.85 5.31 9.05
C SER A 393 -9.14 6.50 9.66
N ALA A 394 -9.17 7.67 9.02
CA ALA A 394 -8.63 8.93 9.55
C ALA A 394 -9.69 10.04 9.53
N ALA A 395 -9.77 10.83 10.61
CA ALA A 395 -10.65 12.00 10.74
C ALA A 395 -9.90 13.13 11.48
N ALA A 396 -10.25 14.38 11.19
CA ALA A 396 -9.63 15.53 11.84
C ALA A 396 -10.68 16.54 12.34
N ARG A 397 -10.35 17.27 13.42
CA ARG A 397 -11.15 18.38 13.93
C ARG A 397 -10.27 19.50 14.47
N THR A 398 -10.74 20.74 14.37
CA THR A 398 -10.14 21.87 15.09
C THR A 398 -10.44 21.76 16.57
N VAL A 399 -9.44 22.02 17.41
CA VAL A 399 -9.57 22.12 18.87
C VAL A 399 -9.40 23.59 19.27
N ALA A 400 -10.31 24.08 20.09
CA ALA A 400 -10.31 25.44 20.62
C ALA A 400 -10.72 25.43 22.10
N SER A 401 -9.89 24.81 22.95
CA SER A 401 -10.03 24.88 24.40
C SER A 401 -9.13 26.00 24.97
N ALA A 402 -9.35 26.37 26.24
CA ALA A 402 -8.52 27.36 26.92
C ALA A 402 -7.06 26.89 27.10
N GLU A 403 -6.83 25.57 27.12
CA GLU A 403 -5.51 24.94 27.34
C GLU A 403 -4.83 24.49 26.04
N GLN A 404 -5.62 24.22 24.98
CA GLN A 404 -5.14 23.64 23.72
C GLN A 404 -5.90 24.24 22.53
N ARG A 405 -5.14 24.80 21.59
CA ARG A 405 -5.63 25.25 20.28
C ARG A 405 -4.86 24.51 19.20
N GLY A 406 -5.54 24.16 18.09
CA GLY A 406 -4.89 23.43 17.01
C GLY A 406 -5.79 22.54 16.17
N VAL A 407 -5.19 21.55 15.51
CA VAL A 407 -5.87 20.48 14.76
C VAL A 407 -5.55 19.14 15.40
N LEU A 408 -6.59 18.38 15.73
CA LEU A 408 -6.49 17.01 16.24
C LEU A 408 -6.85 16.04 15.12
N VAL A 409 -5.90 15.17 14.76
CA VAL A 409 -6.07 14.07 13.82
C VAL A 409 -6.20 12.77 14.61
N GLU A 410 -7.22 11.98 14.31
CA GLU A 410 -7.48 10.67 14.91
C GLU A 410 -7.51 9.60 13.81
N MET A 411 -6.74 8.54 14.03
CA MET A 411 -6.64 7.39 13.12
C MET A 411 -6.90 6.09 13.87
N ALA A 412 -7.58 5.14 13.21
CA ALA A 412 -7.85 3.82 13.77
C ALA A 412 -7.84 2.74 12.68
N TRP A 413 -7.34 1.55 12.99
CA TRP A 413 -7.33 0.40 12.09
C TRP A 413 -7.74 -0.90 12.79
N GLY A 414 -8.27 -1.83 12.00
CA GLY A 414 -8.78 -3.11 12.45
C GLY A 414 -7.71 -4.21 12.59
N ALA A 415 -8.19 -5.45 12.73
CA ALA A 415 -7.35 -6.64 12.81
C ALA A 415 -6.60 -6.94 11.49
N PRO A 416 -5.46 -7.64 11.53
CA PRO A 416 -4.70 -8.01 12.72
C PRO A 416 -4.02 -6.79 13.35
N LEU A 417 -3.77 -6.86 14.67
CA LEU A 417 -3.16 -5.79 15.47
C LEU A 417 -3.93 -4.46 15.36
N ALA A 418 -5.20 -4.47 15.74
CA ALA A 418 -6.02 -3.27 15.83
C ALA A 418 -5.37 -2.23 16.76
N GLY A 419 -5.47 -0.96 16.38
CA GLY A 419 -4.79 0.12 17.06
C GLY A 419 -5.30 1.49 16.66
N THR A 420 -4.80 2.50 17.36
CA THR A 420 -5.15 3.91 17.19
C THR A 420 -3.90 4.77 17.21
N LEU A 421 -3.93 5.86 16.44
CA LEU A 421 -2.96 6.95 16.49
C LEU A 421 -3.73 8.27 16.63
N THR A 422 -3.27 9.13 17.52
CA THR A 422 -3.83 10.47 17.71
C THR A 422 -2.69 11.48 17.62
N GLU A 423 -2.83 12.50 16.78
CA GLU A 423 -1.84 13.56 16.56
C GLU A 423 -2.47 14.93 16.80
N LEU A 424 -2.01 15.66 17.81
CA LEU A 424 -2.41 17.05 18.08
C LEU A 424 -1.34 18.01 17.54
N TYR A 425 -1.72 18.80 16.54
CA TYR A 425 -0.93 19.87 15.93
C TYR A 425 -1.31 21.19 16.60
N SER A 426 -0.36 21.85 17.27
CA SER A 426 -0.59 23.12 17.99
C SER A 426 0.51 24.13 17.72
N LEU A 427 0.20 25.42 17.65
CA LEU A 427 1.20 26.48 17.59
C LEU A 427 1.65 26.89 19.00
N LEU A 428 2.96 27.10 19.17
CA LEU A 428 3.55 27.67 20.36
C LEU A 428 3.70 29.21 20.22
N PRO A 429 3.86 29.95 21.34
CA PRO A 429 4.00 31.42 21.31
C PRO A 429 5.20 31.94 20.50
N ASP A 430 6.21 31.10 20.25
CA ASP A 430 7.38 31.42 19.41
C ASP A 430 7.15 31.17 17.91
N GLY A 431 5.93 30.81 17.50
CA GLY A 431 5.58 30.48 16.12
C GLY A 431 6.04 29.10 15.64
N SER A 432 6.66 28.29 16.52
CA SER A 432 6.92 26.87 16.22
C SER A 432 5.65 26.03 16.38
N MET A 433 5.60 24.88 15.71
CA MET A 433 4.50 23.93 15.79
C MET A 433 4.93 22.70 16.60
N THR A 434 4.13 22.29 17.56
CA THR A 434 4.25 20.98 18.21
C THR A 434 3.28 19.99 17.58
N VAL A 435 3.75 18.77 17.37
CA VAL A 435 2.91 17.61 17.06
C VAL A 435 3.07 16.60 18.19
N THR A 436 2.03 16.48 19.01
CA THR A 436 1.96 15.47 20.08
C THR A 436 1.26 14.24 19.54
N ALA A 437 2.02 13.16 19.32
CA ALA A 437 1.51 11.89 18.81
C ALA A 437 1.36 10.88 19.96
N GLU A 438 0.25 10.15 20.00
CA GLU A 438 0.03 9.00 20.88
C GLU A 438 -0.44 7.79 20.06
N THR A 439 0.31 6.68 20.14
CA THR A 439 -0.01 5.43 19.43
C THR A 439 -0.33 4.32 20.44
N ARG A 440 -1.37 3.53 20.17
CA ARG A 440 -1.75 2.34 20.96
C ARG A 440 -2.02 1.16 20.04
N ILE A 441 -1.35 0.02 20.28
CA ILE A 441 -1.60 -1.27 19.60
C ILE A 441 -1.61 -2.38 20.65
N GLY A 442 -2.76 -3.03 20.83
CA GLY A 442 -2.97 -4.02 21.88
C GLY A 442 -2.68 -3.44 23.28
N SER A 443 -1.76 -4.06 24.03
CA SER A 443 -1.30 -3.57 25.34
C SER A 443 -0.13 -2.58 25.28
N LYS A 444 0.41 -2.30 24.08
CA LYS A 444 1.53 -1.37 23.91
C LYS A 444 1.02 0.04 23.63
N GLN A 445 1.66 1.03 24.26
CA GLN A 445 1.41 2.45 24.00
C GLN A 445 2.71 3.24 24.03
N ALA A 446 2.77 4.31 23.25
CA ALA A 446 3.86 5.27 23.25
C ALA A 446 3.34 6.67 22.91
N LYS A 447 4.02 7.68 23.46
CA LYS A 447 3.75 9.09 23.20
C LYS A 447 5.05 9.76 22.76
N ALA A 448 4.96 10.66 21.80
CA ALA A 448 6.08 11.43 21.27
C ALA A 448 5.65 12.89 21.09
N VAL A 449 6.59 13.82 21.29
CA VAL A 449 6.39 15.24 20.95
C VAL A 449 7.44 15.65 19.92
N THR A 450 7.00 15.97 18.71
CA THR A 450 7.89 16.52 17.66
C THR A 450 7.69 18.02 17.56
N VAL A 451 8.77 18.78 17.55
CA VAL A 451 8.76 20.24 17.38
C VAL A 451 9.20 20.58 15.97
N TYR A 452 8.51 21.52 15.33
CA TYR A 452 8.83 22.01 14.00
C TYR A 452 8.93 23.52 13.96
N LYS A 453 9.89 24.04 13.19
CA LYS A 453 10.02 25.47 12.86
C LYS A 453 9.50 25.71 11.45
N ARG A 454 8.80 26.82 11.22
CA ARG A 454 8.39 27.22 9.86
C ARG A 454 9.64 27.43 8.99
N ALA A 455 9.67 26.85 7.81
CA ALA A 455 10.81 26.94 6.90
C ALA A 455 10.94 28.35 6.31
N ALA A 456 12.16 28.86 6.20
CA ALA A 456 12.47 30.12 5.52
C ALA A 456 12.78 29.95 4.02
N GLY A 457 12.99 28.71 3.55
CA GLY A 457 13.35 28.38 2.18
C GLY A 457 12.41 27.35 1.55
N SER A 458 12.69 26.96 0.30
CA SER A 458 11.87 25.99 -0.43
C SER A 458 12.09 24.54 0.02
N ARG A 459 11.20 23.65 -0.42
CA ARG A 459 11.29 22.19 -0.21
C ARG A 459 12.57 21.61 -0.80
N GLU A 460 12.98 22.10 -1.97
CA GLU A 460 14.18 21.67 -2.70
C GLU A 460 15.44 22.05 -1.93
N ALA A 461 15.48 23.26 -1.34
CA ALA A 461 16.58 23.72 -0.51
C ALA A 461 16.71 22.83 0.76
N LEU A 462 15.60 22.56 1.45
CA LEU A 462 15.58 21.67 2.62
C LEU A 462 16.08 20.25 2.28
N LEU A 463 15.66 19.69 1.14
CA LEU A 463 16.12 18.38 0.68
C LEU A 463 17.58 18.38 0.24
N ALA A 464 18.09 19.49 -0.32
CA ALA A 464 19.51 19.65 -0.63
C ALA A 464 20.36 19.72 0.65
N ASP A 465 19.91 20.44 1.69
CA ASP A 465 20.59 20.47 2.99
C ASP A 465 20.54 19.13 3.73
N SER A 466 19.44 18.37 3.59
CA SER A 466 19.37 17.00 4.07
C SER A 466 20.43 16.10 3.40
N ARG A 467 20.51 16.13 2.06
CA ARG A 467 21.52 15.37 1.30
C ARG A 467 22.94 15.76 1.69
N ARG A 468 23.22 17.05 1.91
CA ARG A 468 24.52 17.54 2.39
C ARG A 468 24.89 17.02 3.78
N ARG A 469 23.95 17.03 4.74
CA ARG A 469 24.20 16.59 6.13
C ARG A 469 24.28 15.07 6.27
N ASN A 470 23.34 14.36 5.64
CA ASN A 470 23.18 12.92 5.83
C ASN A 470 24.11 12.11 4.94
N GLY A 471 24.41 12.62 3.73
CA GLY A 471 25.08 11.91 2.65
C GLY A 471 24.07 11.21 1.73
N SER A 472 24.51 10.18 1.02
CA SER A 472 23.62 9.24 0.35
C SER A 472 22.85 8.38 1.38
N VAL A 473 21.78 7.71 0.94
CA VAL A 473 21.08 6.72 1.78
C VAL A 473 22.05 5.59 2.21
N GLY A 474 23.00 5.22 1.34
CA GLY A 474 24.06 4.26 1.67
C GLY A 474 24.98 4.73 2.80
N ASP A 475 25.30 6.02 2.87
CA ASP A 475 26.10 6.60 3.96
C ASP A 475 25.34 6.60 5.29
N VAL A 476 24.03 6.84 5.26
CA VAL A 476 23.17 6.75 6.46
C VAL A 476 23.09 5.32 6.98
N LEU A 477 22.85 4.35 6.09
CA LEU A 477 22.78 2.93 6.46
C LEU A 477 24.12 2.43 7.01
N ARG A 478 25.23 2.87 6.41
CA ARG A 478 26.60 2.61 6.89
C ARG A 478 26.80 3.16 8.31
N LYS A 479 26.52 4.46 8.53
CA LYS A 479 26.61 5.11 9.85
C LYS A 479 25.80 4.37 10.93
N GLN A 480 24.59 3.89 10.61
CA GLN A 480 23.77 3.17 11.60
C GLN A 480 24.31 1.77 11.92
N ARG A 481 24.79 1.03 10.92
CA ARG A 481 25.48 -0.26 11.15
C ARG A 481 26.73 -0.06 12.01
N ASP A 482 27.50 0.98 11.74
CA ASP A 482 28.73 1.29 12.47
C ASP A 482 28.43 1.75 13.93
N GLN A 483 27.20 2.20 14.21
CA GLN A 483 26.64 2.46 15.54
C GLN A 483 26.08 1.20 16.24
N GLY A 484 26.21 0.01 15.64
CA GLY A 484 25.72 -1.26 16.20
C GLY A 484 24.20 -1.43 16.15
N LEU A 485 23.49 -0.57 15.42
CA LEU A 485 22.04 -0.71 15.20
C LEU A 485 21.82 -1.76 14.11
N SER A 486 20.96 -2.75 14.37
CA SER A 486 20.57 -3.74 13.35
C SER A 486 19.70 -3.06 12.29
N VAL A 487 20.29 -2.86 11.11
CA VAL A 487 19.64 -2.33 9.89
C VAL A 487 18.69 -3.35 9.27
#